data_AF-A0A7Z0S6K7-F1
#
_entry.id   AF-A0A7Z0S6K7-F1
#
_cell.length_a   1.000
_cell.length_b   1.000
_cell.length_c   1.000
_cell.angle_alpha   90.00
_cell.angle_beta   90.00
_cell.angle_gamma   90.00
#
_symmetry.space_group_name_H-M   'P 1'
#
loop_
_entity.id
_entity.type
_entity.pdbx_description
1 polymer ?
#
loop_
_entity_poly.entity_id
_entity_poly.type
_entity_poly.pdbx_seq_one_letter_code
_entity_poly.pdbx_strand_id
1 'polypeptide(L)' 'MEDDYAFALQILDQLNGVEEFGSAYYQQRSDRIRELADQHDVDSEKVFAVLVDAIRLDIKEHPNQERLQHLLKKDT' A
#
# COMPACT_ATOMS: atom_id res chain seq x y z
N MET A 1 9.94 5.85 6.04
CA MET A 1 9.56 4.53 6.59
C MET A 1 8.07 4.48 6.92
N GLU A 2 7.52 5.28 7.84
CA GLU A 2 6.05 5.30 8.06
C GLU A 2 5.25 5.79 6.85
N ASP A 3 5.69 6.86 6.20
CA ASP A 3 5.02 7.43 5.02
C ASP A 3 5.05 6.46 3.82
N ASP A 4 6.07 5.59 3.74
CA ASP A 4 6.23 4.62 2.65
C ASP A 4 5.15 3.53 2.72
N TYR A 5 4.66 3.21 3.93
CA TYR A 5 3.65 2.18 4.15
C TYR A 5 2.23 2.67 3.92
N ALA A 6 1.91 3.89 4.36
CA ALA A 6 0.64 4.52 4.02
C ALA A 6 0.51 4.68 2.49
N PHE A 7 1.57 5.09 1.82
CA PHE A 7 1.60 5.19 0.36
C PHE A 7 1.40 3.83 -0.32
N ALA A 8 2.07 2.76 0.14
CA ALA A 8 1.88 1.42 -0.41
C ALA A 8 0.42 0.94 -0.31
N LEU A 9 -0.24 1.18 0.83
CA LEU A 9 -1.65 0.82 1.03
C LEU A 9 -2.59 1.61 0.10
N GLN A 10 -2.29 2.88 -0.14
CA GLN A 10 -3.04 3.71 -1.08
C GLN A 10 -2.94 3.18 -2.51
N ILE A 11 -1.74 2.82 -2.95
CA ILE A 11 -1.55 2.19 -4.27
C ILE A 11 -2.34 0.89 -4.36
N LEU A 12 -2.28 0.02 -3.34
CA LEU A 12 -3.01 -1.25 -3.33
C LEU A 12 -4.53 -1.07 -3.50
N ASP A 13 -5.13 -0.11 -2.78
CA ASP A 13 -6.57 0.17 -2.91
C ASP A 13 -6.91 0.71 -4.31
N GLN A 14 -6.08 1.59 -4.87
CA GLN A 14 -6.30 2.12 -6.23
C GLN A 14 -6.16 1.04 -7.33
N LEU A 15 -5.24 0.08 -7.17
CA LEU A 15 -5.09 -1.07 -8.07
C LEU A 15 -6.28 -2.02 -8.03
N ASN A 16 -6.84 -2.21 -6.84
CA ASN A 16 -8.05 -3.02 -6.63
C ASN A 16 -9.34 -2.27 -7.01
N GLY A 17 -9.22 -1.04 -7.50
CA GLY A 17 -10.32 -0.23 -7.99
C GLY A 17 -11.20 0.40 -6.90
N VAL A 18 -10.72 0.41 -5.67
CA VAL A 18 -11.35 1.07 -4.51
C VAL A 18 -11.25 2.58 -4.70
N GLU A 19 -12.28 3.31 -4.27
CA GLU A 19 -12.27 4.78 -4.26
C GLU A 19 -11.21 5.29 -3.28
N GLU A 20 -10.43 6.29 -3.69
CA GLU A 20 -9.31 6.79 -2.91
C GLU A 20 -9.78 7.48 -1.62
N PHE A 21 -9.30 7.00 -0.47
CA PHE A 21 -9.52 7.66 0.81
C PHE A 21 -8.52 8.81 1.02
N GLY A 22 -8.82 9.73 1.95
CA GLY A 22 -7.87 10.78 2.32
C GLY A 22 -6.59 10.20 2.95
N SER A 23 -5.45 10.88 2.81
CA SER A 23 -4.14 10.42 3.32
C SER A 23 -4.15 10.00 4.80
N ALA A 24 -4.93 10.69 5.64
CA ALA A 24 -5.10 10.35 7.04
C ALA A 24 -5.65 8.93 7.28
N TYR A 25 -6.48 8.41 6.37
CA TYR A 25 -7.00 7.04 6.44
C TYR A 25 -5.88 6.01 6.29
N TYR A 26 -4.97 6.21 5.32
CA TYR A 26 -3.89 5.28 5.06
C TYR A 26 -2.84 5.28 6.17
N GLN A 27 -2.61 6.43 6.79
CA GLN A 27 -1.78 6.51 8.00
C GLN A 27 -2.39 5.70 9.14
N GLN A 28 -3.67 5.94 9.46
CA GLN A 28 -4.40 5.19 10.50
C GLN A 28 -4.48 3.68 10.19
N ARG A 29 -4.51 3.31 8.91
CA ARG A 29 -4.48 1.91 8.49
C ARG A 29 -3.10 1.28 8.70
N SER A 30 -2.02 1.98 8.37
CA SER A 30 -0.65 1.56 8.68
C SER A 30 -0.46 1.37 10.18
N ASP A 31 -0.91 2.32 11.00
CA ASP A 31 -0.80 2.25 12.46
C ASP A 31 -1.53 1.03 13.03
N ARG A 32 -2.78 0.78 12.58
CA ARG A 32 -3.53 -0.42 12.98
C ARG A 32 -2.86 -1.73 12.58
N ILE A 33 -2.22 -1.78 11.41
CA ILE A 33 -1.49 -2.98 10.97
C ILE A 33 -0.29 -3.23 11.89
N ARG A 34 0.43 -2.17 12.27
CA ARG A 34 1.54 -2.27 13.22
C ARG A 34 1.07 -2.76 14.59
N GLU A 35 0.01 -2.15 15.14
CA GLU A 35 -0.57 -2.57 16.42
C GLU A 35 -1.02 -4.04 16.40
N LEU A 36 -1.64 -4.49 15.31
CA LEU A 36 -2.05 -5.89 15.17
C LEU A 36 -0.84 -6.83 15.05
N ALA A 37 0.18 -6.45 14.29
CA ALA A 37 1.40 -7.24 14.17
C ALA A 37 2.07 -7.42 15.54
N ASP A 38 2.16 -6.35 16.33
CA ASP A 38 2.69 -6.39 17.70
C ASP A 38 1.84 -7.30 18.62
N GLN A 39 0.51 -7.24 18.53
CA GLN A 39 -0.39 -8.12 19.28
C GLN A 39 -0.22 -9.61 18.95
N HIS A 40 0.22 -9.91 17.73
CA HIS A 40 0.42 -11.27 17.22
C HIS A 40 1.89 -11.74 17.31
N ASP A 41 2.80 -10.95 17.90
CA ASP A 41 4.24 -11.21 17.92
C ASP A 41 4.83 -11.42 16.52
N VAL A 42 4.28 -10.68 15.55
CA VAL A 42 4.75 -10.65 14.17
C VAL A 42 5.50 -9.35 13.92
N ASP A 43 6.66 -9.45 13.28
CA ASP A 43 7.44 -8.30 12.88
C ASP A 43 6.69 -7.46 11.82
N SER A 44 6.20 -6.30 12.23
CA SER A 44 5.43 -5.39 11.36
C SER A 44 6.21 -4.97 10.11
N GLU A 45 7.53 -4.82 10.19
CA GLU A 45 8.37 -4.48 9.04
C GLU A 45 8.35 -5.60 7.99
N LYS A 46 8.29 -6.88 8.41
CA LYS A 46 8.12 -8.01 7.48
C LYS A 46 6.73 -8.04 6.86
N VAL A 47 5.68 -7.69 7.63
CA VAL A 47 4.32 -7.59 7.10
C VAL A 47 4.26 -6.54 5.99
N PHE A 48 4.82 -5.36 6.24
CA PHE A 48 4.87 -4.31 5.23
C PHE A 48 5.73 -4.67 4.03
N ALA A 49 6.88 -5.33 4.23
CA ALA A 49 7.71 -5.80 3.12
C ALA A 49 6.93 -6.75 2.20
N VAL A 50 6.17 -7.70 2.76
CA VAL A 50 5.32 -8.62 2.00
C VAL A 50 4.21 -7.88 1.25
N LEU A 51 3.57 -6.90 1.89
CA LEU A 51 2.54 -6.07 1.24
C LEU A 51 3.12 -5.29 0.05
N VAL A 52 4.29 -4.67 0.21
CA VAL A 52 4.99 -3.95 -0.86
C VAL A 52 5.37 -4.90 -2.00
N ASP A 53 5.86 -6.10 -1.71
CA ASP A 53 6.22 -7.07 -2.73
C ASP A 53 4.99 -7.63 -3.46
N ALA A 54 3.87 -7.83 -2.78
CA ALA A 54 2.60 -8.19 -3.41
C ALA A 54 2.14 -7.11 -4.40
N ILE A 55 2.18 -5.84 -4.00
CA ILE A 55 1.87 -4.70 -4.89
C ILE A 55 2.77 -4.70 -6.12
N ARG A 56 4.08 -4.91 -5.94
CA ARG A 56 5.03 -4.97 -7.06
C ARG A 56 4.76 -6.13 -8.01
N LEU A 57 4.30 -7.26 -7.50
CA LEU A 57 3.88 -8.41 -8.31
C LEU A 57 2.63 -8.05 -9.11
N ASP A 58 1.59 -7.51 -8.48
CA ASP A 58 0.35 -7.10 -9.16
C ASP A 58 0.63 -6.07 -10.27
N ILE A 59 1.50 -5.09 -10.00
CA ILE A 59 1.96 -4.10 -11.00
C ILE A 59 2.63 -4.79 -12.20
N LYS A 60 3.50 -5.78 -11.95
CA LYS A 60 4.23 -6.50 -12.99
C LYS A 60 3.32 -7.41 -13.82
N GLU A 61 2.34 -8.05 -13.20
CA GLU A 61 1.40 -8.96 -13.86
C GLU A 61 0.34 -8.21 -14.66
N HIS A 62 0.00 -6.98 -14.26
CA HIS A 62 -1.01 -6.14 -14.91
C HIS A 62 -0.47 -4.77 -15.35
N PRO A 63 0.57 -4.71 -16.21
CA PRO A 63 1.30 -3.47 -16.54
C PRO A 63 0.47 -2.43 -17.32
N ASN A 64 -0.67 -2.84 -17.88
CA ASN A 64 -1.57 -2.02 -18.70
C ASN A 64 -2.82 -1.53 -17.96
N GLN A 65 -2.89 -1.63 -16.63
CA GLN A 65 -3.93 -0.90 -15.90
C GLN A 65 -3.68 0.61 -16.09
N GLU A 66 -4.55 1.28 -16.86
CA GLU A 66 -4.49 2.73 -17.10
C GLU A 66 -4.35 3.54 -15.80
N ARG A 67 -4.95 3.06 -14.72
CA ARG A 67 -4.84 3.63 -13.37
C ARG A 67 -3.40 3.64 -12.84
N LEU A 68 -2.64 2.58 -13.07
CA LEU A 68 -1.26 2.42 -12.62
C LEU A 68 -0.32 3.40 -13.33
N GLN A 69 -0.52 3.55 -14.64
CA GLN A 69 0.17 4.54 -15.47
C GLN A 69 -0.23 5.98 -15.10
N HIS A 70 -1.46 6.20 -14.66
CA HIS A 70 -1.94 7.51 -14.19
C HIS A 70 -1.29 7.90 -12.85
N LEU A 71 -1.16 6.95 -11.93
CA LEU A 71 -0.56 7.18 -10.61
C LEU A 71 0.94 7.46 -10.69
N LEU A 72 1.68 6.68 -11.49
CA LEU A 72 3.11 6.90 -11.69
C LEU A 72 3.45 8.25 -12.36
N LYS A 73 2.50 8.86 -13.07
CA LYS A 73 2.69 10.16 -13.74
C LYS A 73 2.38 11.36 -12.83
N LYS A 74 1.63 11.18 -11.75
CA LYS A 74 1.16 12.28 -10.90
C LYS A 74 2.26 12.84 -9.98
N ASP A 75 3.35 12.08 -9.81
CA ASP A 75 4.54 12.45 -9.02
C ASP A 75 5.73 12.94 -9.88
N THR A 76 5.50 13.30 -11.15
CA THR A 76 6.44 14.03 -12.03
C THR A 76 5.90 15.40 -12.40
#